data_AF-A0A4Z1F1P4-F1
#
_entry.id   AF-A0A4Z1F1P4-F1
#
_cell.length_a   1.000
_cell.length_b   1.000
_cell.length_c   1.000
_cell.angle_alpha   90.00
_cell.angle_beta   90.00
_cell.angle_gamma   90.00
#
_symmetry.space_group_name_H-M   'P 1'
#
loop_
_entity.id
_entity.type
_entity.pdbx_description
1 polymer ?
#
loop_
_entity_poly.entity_id
_entity_poly.type
_entity_poly.pdbx_seq_one_letter_code
_entity_poly.pdbx_strand_id
1 'polypeptide(L)'
;MAIADLAQIQRAFVASGLPSVPVWPGHRFEINPSTLIDPNTGLMAEPFMAMLGSKNGAGVAYLLLQHRAAMGAKCINAIRVWAYKDWPASGAITVENFRELVVYMSFEIVDTPTGP
;
A
#
# COMPACT_ATOMS: atom_id res chain seq x y z
N MET A 1 10.09 4.71 -8.49
CA MET A 1 9.17 5.25 -7.46
C MET A 1 9.70 6.59 -6.96
N ALA A 2 8.86 7.56 -6.56
CA ALA A 2 9.35 8.87 -6.08
C ALA A 2 9.72 8.81 -4.58
N ILE A 3 10.58 9.74 -4.11
CA ILE A 3 11.00 9.82 -2.69
C ILE A 3 9.80 9.91 -1.73
N ALA A 4 8.78 10.68 -2.09
CA ALA A 4 7.58 10.86 -1.27
C ALA A 4 6.82 9.54 -1.04
N ASP A 5 6.78 8.66 -2.04
CA ASP A 5 6.11 7.36 -1.93
C ASP A 5 6.90 6.42 -1.01
N LEU A 6 8.23 6.40 -1.12
CA LEU A 6 9.09 5.63 -0.21
C LEU A 6 8.91 6.10 1.24
N ALA A 7 8.83 7.41 1.47
CA ALA A 7 8.57 7.94 2.81
C ALA A 7 7.19 7.52 3.36
N GLN A 8 6.16 7.40 2.51
CA GLN A 8 4.86 6.88 2.92
C GLN A 8 4.91 5.38 3.24
N ILE A 9 5.64 4.60 2.43
CA ILE A 9 5.84 3.17 2.71
C ILE A 9 6.57 2.99 4.04
N GLN A 10 7.66 3.73 4.27
CA GLN A 10 8.39 3.69 5.53
C GLN A 10 7.48 4.04 6.71
N ARG A 11 6.67 5.11 6.59
CA ARG A 11 5.69 5.49 7.63
C ARG A 11 4.65 4.39 7.87
N ALA A 12 4.15 3.73 6.83
CA ALA A 12 3.19 2.63 6.97
C ALA A 12 3.79 1.46 7.75
N PHE A 13 5.01 1.05 7.43
CA PHE A 13 5.70 -0.03 8.15
C PHE A 13 5.99 0.34 9.61
N VAL A 14 6.45 1.57 9.87
CA VAL A 14 6.67 2.07 11.24
C VAL A 14 5.37 2.09 12.04
N ALA A 15 4.27 2.59 11.46
CA ALA A 15 2.96 2.64 12.11
C ALA A 15 2.40 1.24 12.42
N SER A 16 2.71 0.25 11.57
CA SER A 16 2.36 -1.16 11.79
C SER A 16 3.31 -1.90 12.74
N GLY A 17 4.31 -1.24 13.31
CA GLY A 17 5.31 -1.88 14.17
C GLY A 17 6.21 -2.88 13.43
N LEU A 18 6.29 -2.78 12.09
CA LEU A 18 7.09 -3.67 11.27
C LEU A 18 8.52 -3.11 11.14
N PRO A 19 9.57 -3.91 11.43
CA PRO A 19 10.94 -3.42 11.50
C PRO A 19 11.56 -3.13 10.13
N SER A 20 11.04 -3.74 9.07
CA SER A 20 11.56 -3.61 7.72
C SER A 20 10.51 -3.95 6.67
N VAL A 21 10.69 -3.40 5.46
CA VAL A 21 10.02 -3.86 4.25
C VAL A 21 10.72 -5.13 3.77
N PRO A 22 10.06 -6.29 3.79
CA PRO A 22 10.71 -7.56 3.48
C PRO A 22 10.86 -7.75 1.97
N VAL A 23 11.72 -8.69 1.58
CA VAL A 23 11.69 -9.28 0.23
C VAL A 23 10.38 -10.04 -0.04
N TRP A 24 10.17 -10.47 -1.29
CA TRP A 24 9.04 -11.32 -1.67
C TRP A 24 8.91 -12.53 -0.71
N PRO A 25 7.72 -12.85 -0.15
CA PRO A 25 6.38 -12.45 -0.60
C PRO A 25 5.85 -11.10 -0.09
N GLY A 26 6.65 -10.30 0.61
CA GLY A 26 6.23 -8.98 1.07
C GLY A 26 5.31 -9.01 2.28
N HIS A 27 4.94 -7.82 2.75
CA HIS A 27 3.88 -7.62 3.72
C HIS A 27 2.57 -7.22 3.03
N ARG A 28 1.44 -7.77 3.48
CA ARG A 28 0.10 -7.48 2.94
C ARG A 28 -0.70 -6.67 3.95
N PHE A 29 -1.02 -5.43 3.60
CA PHE A 29 -1.96 -4.60 4.34
C PHE A 29 -3.35 -4.82 3.76
N GLU A 30 -4.32 -5.14 4.61
CA GLU A 30 -5.70 -5.44 4.20
C GLU A 30 -6.69 -4.56 4.92
N ILE A 31 -7.80 -4.27 4.23
CA ILE A 31 -8.96 -3.63 4.79
C ILE A 31 -10.23 -4.40 4.46
N ASN A 32 -11.25 -4.24 5.31
CA ASN A 32 -12.62 -4.43 4.90
C ASN A 32 -13.03 -3.24 4.02
N PRO A 33 -13.36 -3.45 2.73
CA PRO A 33 -13.67 -2.34 1.81
C PRO A 33 -14.94 -1.56 2.16
N SER A 34 -15.85 -2.12 2.98
CA SER A 34 -17.07 -1.44 3.43
C SER A 34 -16.85 -0.54 4.65
N THR A 35 -15.83 -0.85 5.47
CA THR A 35 -15.61 -0.15 6.75
C THR A 35 -14.26 0.53 6.88
N LEU A 36 -13.33 0.25 5.96
CA LEU A 36 -11.93 0.70 5.97
C LEU A 36 -11.13 0.25 7.21
N ILE A 37 -11.64 -0.79 7.89
CA ILE A 37 -11.05 -1.37 9.09
C ILE A 37 -10.08 -2.49 8.71
N ASP A 38 -8.92 -2.55 9.36
CA ASP A 38 -8.02 -3.69 9.29
C ASP A 38 -8.67 -4.89 10.02
N PRO A 39 -8.90 -6.02 9.33
CA PRO A 39 -9.58 -7.18 9.92
C PRO A 39 -8.81 -7.81 11.09
N ASN A 40 -7.49 -7.59 11.19
CA ASN A 40 -6.67 -8.17 12.25
C ASN A 40 -6.67 -7.34 13.53
N THR A 41 -6.81 -6.01 13.42
CA THR A 41 -6.72 -5.09 14.56
C THR A 41 -8.08 -4.54 15.00
N GLY A 42 -9.08 -4.55 14.11
CA GLY A 42 -10.38 -3.94 14.37
C GLY A 42 -10.35 -2.40 14.38
N LEU A 43 -9.23 -1.80 13.98
CA LEU A 43 -9.03 -0.35 13.92
C LEU A 43 -8.98 0.14 12.46
N MET A 44 -9.08 1.46 12.28
CA MET A 44 -8.88 2.08 10.97
C MET A 44 -7.49 1.73 10.44
N ALA A 45 -7.42 1.29 9.18
CA ALA A 45 -6.16 0.86 8.57
C ALA A 45 -5.34 2.06 8.06
N GLU A 46 -4.85 2.90 8.98
CA GLU A 46 -4.03 4.06 8.64
C GLU A 46 -2.83 3.75 7.72
N PRO A 47 -2.07 2.65 7.93
CA PRO A 47 -0.97 2.27 7.04
C PRO A 47 -1.45 2.01 5.60
N PHE A 48 -2.61 1.36 5.45
CA PHE A 48 -3.24 1.12 4.16
C PHE A 48 -3.62 2.44 3.47
N MET A 49 -4.30 3.33 4.21
CA MET A 49 -4.74 4.63 3.69
C MET A 49 -3.55 5.52 3.29
N ALA A 50 -2.45 5.48 4.05
CA ALA A 50 -1.22 6.18 3.70
C ALA A 50 -0.64 5.72 2.36
N MET A 51 -0.64 4.40 2.09
CA MET A 51 -0.18 3.87 0.80
C MET A 51 -1.15 4.14 -0.34
N LEU A 52 -2.47 4.16 -0.07
CA LEU A 52 -3.46 4.56 -1.07
C LEU A 52 -3.24 6.00 -1.53
N GLY A 53 -2.81 6.89 -0.62
CA GLY A 53 -2.42 8.27 -0.93
C GLY A 53 -1.08 8.44 -1.64
N SER A 54 -0.35 7.36 -1.95
CA SER A 54 0.88 7.41 -2.75
C SER A 54 0.60 7.63 -4.23
N LYS A 55 1.61 8.01 -5.02
CA LYS A 55 1.46 8.11 -6.47
C LYS A 55 1.04 6.78 -7.10
N ASN A 56 1.52 5.66 -6.58
CA ASN A 56 1.11 4.34 -7.05
C ASN A 56 -0.34 4.05 -6.69
N GLY A 57 -0.75 4.33 -5.45
CA GLY A 57 -2.14 4.18 -5.01
C GLY A 57 -3.10 5.06 -5.81
N ALA A 58 -2.76 6.34 -5.99
CA ALA A 58 -3.52 7.28 -6.82
C ALA A 58 -3.59 6.85 -8.29
N GLY A 59 -2.49 6.32 -8.84
CA GLY A 59 -2.43 5.81 -10.21
C GLY A 59 -3.38 4.63 -10.43
N VAL A 60 -3.39 3.66 -9.51
CA VAL A 60 -4.31 2.52 -9.60
C VAL A 60 -5.76 2.95 -9.41
N ALA A 61 -6.04 3.82 -8.43
CA ALA A 61 -7.39 4.37 -8.24
C ALA A 61 -7.87 5.12 -9.48
N TYR A 62 -7.00 5.89 -10.13
CA TYR A 62 -7.30 6.59 -11.38
C TYR A 62 -7.66 5.63 -12.52
N LEU A 63 -6.87 4.56 -12.70
CA LEU A 63 -7.16 3.54 -13.72
C LEU A 63 -8.50 2.84 -13.47
N LEU A 64 -8.79 2.48 -12.22
CA LEU A 64 -10.07 1.88 -11.87
C LEU A 64 -11.25 2.80 -12.17
N LEU A 65 -11.09 4.12 -11.92
CA LEU A 65 -12.12 5.10 -12.22
C LEU A 65 -12.32 5.29 -13.73
N GLN A 66 -11.23 5.41 -14.51
CA GLN A 66 -11.30 5.56 -15.96
C GLN A 66 -11.98 4.39 -16.64
N HIS A 67 -11.74 3.18 -16.16
CA HIS A 67 -12.26 1.95 -16.75
C HIS A 67 -13.53 1.42 -16.06
N ARG A 68 -14.19 2.25 -15.23
CA ARG A 68 -15.42 1.87 -14.51
C ARG A 68 -16.53 1.34 -15.41
N ALA A 69 -16.65 1.86 -16.64
CA ALA A 69 -17.65 1.37 -17.60
C ALA A 69 -17.42 -0.08 -18.03
N ALA A 70 -16.16 -0.53 -18.11
CA ALA A 70 -15.81 -1.89 -18.51
C ALA A 70 -15.66 -2.84 -17.32
N MET A 71 -15.20 -2.34 -16.17
CA MET A 71 -14.90 -3.17 -15.00
C MET A 71 -16.00 -3.15 -13.93
N GLY A 72 -16.98 -2.26 -14.04
CA GLY A 72 -17.92 -1.99 -12.95
C GLY A 72 -17.29 -1.19 -11.81
N ALA A 73 -17.98 -1.12 -10.67
CA ALA A 73 -17.46 -0.48 -9.46
C ALA A 73 -16.48 -1.43 -8.76
N LYS A 74 -15.21 -1.03 -8.67
CA LYS A 74 -14.14 -1.79 -8.02
C LYS A 74 -13.55 -1.01 -6.86
N CYS A 75 -13.03 -1.71 -5.86
CA CYS A 75 -12.24 -1.14 -4.77
C CYS A 75 -10.95 -1.93 -4.55
N ILE A 76 -9.95 -1.26 -3.97
CA ILE A 76 -8.71 -1.89 -3.54
C ILE A 76 -8.94 -2.37 -2.11
N ASN A 77 -8.81 -3.68 -1.84
CA ASN A 77 -8.99 -4.25 -0.51
C ASN A 77 -7.67 -4.63 0.17
N ALA A 78 -6.61 -4.87 -0.61
CA ALA A 78 -5.29 -5.11 -0.05
C ALA A 78 -4.17 -4.52 -0.91
N ILE A 79 -3.11 -4.10 -0.24
CA ILE A 79 -1.87 -3.60 -0.84
C ILE A 79 -0.74 -4.46 -0.28
N ARG A 80 -0.01 -5.12 -1.17
CA ARG A 80 1.20 -5.86 -0.81
C ARG A 80 2.42 -5.06 -1.20
N VAL A 81 3.37 -4.95 -0.29
CA VAL A 81 4.63 -4.23 -0.48
C VAL A 81 5.80 -5.14 -0.21
N TRP A 82 6.78 -5.14 -1.10
CA TRP A 82 8.05 -5.84 -0.92
C TRP A 82 9.20 -5.04 -1.54
N ALA A 83 10.41 -5.32 -1.10
CA ALA A 83 11.62 -4.72 -1.63
C ALA A 83 12.48 -5.75 -2.36
N TYR A 84 13.44 -5.27 -3.17
CA TYR A 84 14.44 -6.14 -3.80
C TYR A 84 15.38 -6.79 -2.77
N LYS A 85 15.68 -6.06 -1.69
CA LYS A 85 16.44 -6.51 -0.52
C LYS A 85 15.73 -6.00 0.74
N ASP A 86 15.91 -6.66 1.87
CA ASP A 86 15.31 -6.20 3.14
C ASP A 86 15.69 -4.75 3.41
N TRP A 87 14.66 -3.92 3.57
CA TRP A 87 14.82 -2.48 3.74
C TRP A 87 14.35 -2.07 5.14
N PRO A 88 15.25 -1.62 6.01
CA PRO A 88 14.89 -1.15 7.35
C PRO A 88 13.82 -0.05 7.31
N ALA A 89 12.77 -0.20 8.12
CA ALA A 89 11.73 0.81 8.27
C ALA A 89 12.20 1.99 9.14
N SER A 90 13.32 1.84 9.86
CA SER A 90 13.98 2.90 10.63
C SER A 90 15.24 3.41 9.91
N GLY A 91 15.53 4.71 10.07
CA GLY A 91 16.68 5.37 9.46
C GLY A 91 16.31 6.42 8.40
N ALA A 92 17.26 7.32 8.10
CA ALA A 92 17.04 8.38 7.11
C ALA A 92 17.11 7.82 5.68
N ILE A 93 16.12 8.18 4.85
CA ILE A 93 16.20 7.96 3.40
C ILE A 93 17.18 9.00 2.83
N THR A 94 18.39 8.58 2.51
CA THR A 94 19.40 9.42 1.84
C THR A 94 19.35 9.22 0.32
N VAL A 95 19.94 10.15 -0.44
CA VAL A 95 20.01 10.08 -1.91
C VAL A 95 20.87 8.89 -2.37
N GLU A 96 21.88 8.53 -1.57
CA GLU A 96 22.77 7.41 -1.81
C GLU A 96 22.04 6.07 -1.64
N ASN A 97 21.24 5.93 -0.58
CA ASN A 97 20.43 4.72 -0.35
C ASN A 97 19.23 4.66 -1.30
N PHE A 98 18.71 5.81 -1.77
CA PHE A 98 17.54 5.89 -2.64
C PHE A 98 17.63 5.05 -3.91
N ARG A 99 18.83 4.94 -4.52
CA ARG A 99 19.03 4.14 -5.75
C ARG A 99 18.98 2.64 -5.52
N GLU A 100 19.24 2.21 -4.28
CA GLU A 100 19.24 0.79 -3.90
C GLU A 100 17.89 0.32 -3.33
N LEU A 101 17.01 1.26 -3.00
CA LEU A 101 15.68 1.01 -2.44
C LEU A 101 14.66 0.81 -3.57
N VAL A 102 14.76 -0.34 -4.22
CA VAL A 102 13.75 -0.77 -5.18
C VAL A 102 12.61 -1.45 -4.43
N VAL A 103 11.48 -0.77 -4.39
CA VAL A 103 10.25 -1.22 -3.74
C VAL A 103 9.17 -1.47 -4.78
N TYR A 104 8.39 -2.51 -4.54
CA TYR A 104 7.33 -2.97 -5.41
C TYR A 104 6.01 -3.00 -4.63
N MET A 105 4.92 -2.76 -5.35
CA MET A 105 3.57 -2.80 -4.81
C MET A 105 2.68 -3.62 -5.73
N SER A 106 1.82 -4.45 -5.17
CA SER A 106 0.69 -5.05 -5.88
C SER A 106 -0.61 -4.69 -5.17
N PHE A 107 -1.65 -4.49 -5.96
CA PHE A 107 -2.96 -4.08 -5.49
C PHE A 107 -3.95 -5.20 -5.76
N GLU A 108 -4.59 -5.69 -4.70
CA GLU A 108 -5.70 -6.61 -4.80
C GLU A 108 -6.98 -5.79 -4.96
N ILE A 109 -7.75 -6.13 -5.98
CA ILE A 109 -8.93 -5.39 -6.41
C ILE A 109 -10.11 -6.34 -6.32
N VAL A 110 -11.17 -5.90 -5.67
CA VAL A 110 -12.42 -6.63 -5.53
C VAL A 110 -13.58 -5.79 -6.05
N ASP A 111 -14.72 -6.43 -6.26
CA ASP A 111 -15.96 -5.70 -6.49
C ASP A 111 -16.26 -4.80 -5.30
N THR A 112 -16.67 -3.55 -5.58
CA THR A 112 -17.16 -2.67 -4.54
C THR A 112 -18.35 -3.35 -3.87
N PRO A 113 -18.32 -3.56 -2.54
CA PRO A 113 -19.45 -4.15 -1.84
C PRO A 113 -20.69 -3.31 -2.14
N THR A 114 -21.72 -3.94 -2.69
CA THR A 114 -22.98 -3.27 -3.04
C THR A 114 -23.91 -3.09 -1.84
N GLY A 115 -23.34 -2.96 -0.63
CA GLY A 115 -24.04 -2.71 0.64
C GLY A 115 -23.68 -3.74 1.72
N PRO A 116 -24.50 -3.86 2.78
CA PRO A 116 -25.34 -5.05 2.89
C PRO A 116 -26.32 -5.16 1.71
#